data_AF-A0A8G2I151-F1
#
_entry.id   AF-A0A8G2I151-F1
#
_cell.length_a   1.000
_cell.length_b   1.000
_cell.length_c   1.000
_cell.angle_alpha   90.00
_cell.angle_beta   90.00
_cell.angle_gamma   90.00
#
_symmetry.space_group_name_H-M   'P 1'
#
loop_
_entity.id
_entity.type
_entity.pdbx_description
1 polymer ?
#
loop_
_entity_poly.entity_id
_entity_poly.type
_entity_poly.pdbx_seq_one_letter_code
_entity_poly.pdbx_strand_id
1 'polypeptide(L)'
;MENNFKRLLTMSEKQELHLDKTHPFFWESDLFLIAKSALNIAYTLTENTFNHAHLECLNYLNKALVTELKMIKVKTDYYAYETFTYKLSNFVNIFSQDWGQSFDQKKVEFFQALLDAFRQLPVVDFGDATLSTFLT
;
A
#
# COMPACT_ATOMS: atom_id res chain seq x y z
N MET A 1 17.62 15.85 -15.67
CA MET A 1 17.04 14.93 -14.67
C MET A 1 15.81 14.33 -15.30
N GLU A 2 15.86 13.06 -15.72
CA GLU A 2 14.67 12.36 -16.18
C GLU A 2 13.74 12.18 -14.98
N ASN A 3 12.56 12.80 -15.05
CA ASN A 3 11.47 12.55 -14.12
C ASN A 3 11.00 11.10 -14.34
N ASN A 4 11.61 10.16 -13.62
CA ASN A 4 11.19 8.76 -13.58
C ASN A 4 9.92 8.60 -12.70
N PHE A 5 8.87 9.34 -13.02
CA PHE A 5 7.52 8.97 -12.58
C PHE A 5 7.05 7.83 -13.49
N LYS A 6 7.50 6.62 -13.19
CA LYS A 6 7.01 5.41 -13.85
C LYS A 6 5.53 5.23 -13.45
N ARG A 7 4.62 5.82 -14.24
CA ARG A 7 3.17 5.64 -14.08
C ARG A 7 2.84 4.21 -14.50
N LEU A 8 1.99 3.52 -13.74
CA LEU A 8 1.42 2.27 -14.22
C LEU A 8 0.51 2.59 -15.42
N LEU A 9 0.48 1.68 -16.38
CA LEU A 9 -0.46 1.75 -17.49
C LEU A 9 -1.89 1.63 -16.94
N THR A 10 -2.80 2.44 -17.48
CA THR A 10 -4.25 2.32 -17.24
C THR A 10 -4.76 0.98 -17.76
N MET A 11 -5.99 0.63 -17.37
CA MET A 11 -6.65 -0.56 -17.88
C MET A 11 -6.76 -0.62 -19.39
N SER A 12 -7.21 0.48 -19.97
CA SER A 12 -7.39 0.59 -21.41
C SER A 12 -6.05 0.44 -22.13
N GLU A 13 -4.99 1.09 -21.64
CA GLU A 13 -3.65 0.99 -22.23
C GLU A 13 -3.08 -0.45 -22.16
N LYS A 14 -3.33 -1.17 -21.06
CA LYS A 14 -2.88 -2.56 -20.92
C LYS A 14 -3.65 -3.52 -21.85
N GLN A 15 -4.95 -3.28 -22.05
CA GLN A 15 -5.79 -4.05 -22.98
C GLN A 15 -5.38 -3.80 -24.44
N GLU A 16 -5.12 -2.54 -24.80
CA GLU A 16 -4.58 -2.17 -26.12
C GLU A 16 -3.23 -2.83 -26.41
N LEU A 17 -2.42 -3.04 -25.37
CA LEU A 17 -1.12 -3.71 -25.46
C LEU A 17 -1.20 -5.24 -25.34
N HIS A 18 -2.40 -5.84 -25.25
CA HIS A 18 -2.61 -7.28 -25.05
C HIS A 18 -1.90 -7.85 -23.80
N LEU A 19 -1.73 -7.04 -22.76
CA LEU A 19 -1.13 -7.42 -21.47
C LEU A 19 -2.16 -8.00 -20.49
N ASP A 20 -3.43 -8.04 -20.91
CA ASP A 20 -4.62 -8.53 -20.20
C ASP A 20 -4.60 -10.05 -19.95
N LYS A 21 -3.86 -10.83 -20.77
CA LYS A 21 -3.73 -12.28 -20.60
C LYS A 21 -2.73 -12.72 -19.53
N THR A 22 -1.97 -11.79 -18.97
CA THR A 22 -1.04 -12.09 -17.89
C THR A 22 -1.67 -11.82 -16.52
N HIS A 23 -1.93 -12.92 -15.79
CA HIS A 23 -2.25 -13.03 -14.35
C HIS A 23 -1.69 -11.95 -13.39
N PRO A 24 -0.56 -11.25 -13.63
CA PRO A 24 -0.12 -10.06 -12.87
C PRO A 24 -1.07 -8.86 -12.81
N PHE A 25 -2.14 -8.79 -13.62
CA PHE A 25 -3.05 -7.65 -13.61
C PHE A 25 -3.71 -7.38 -12.25
N PHE A 26 -4.11 -8.42 -11.52
CA PHE A 26 -4.75 -8.29 -10.21
C PHE A 26 -3.75 -7.84 -9.14
N TRP A 27 -2.51 -8.31 -9.20
CA TRP A 27 -1.52 -8.07 -8.15
C TRP A 27 -1.18 -6.59 -7.94
N GLU A 28 -1.06 -5.79 -9.00
CA GLU A 28 -0.73 -4.36 -8.84
C GLU A 28 -1.87 -3.56 -8.20
N SER A 29 -3.10 -3.82 -8.65
CA SER A 29 -4.31 -3.18 -8.12
C SER A 29 -4.55 -3.61 -6.68
N ASP A 30 -4.42 -4.91 -6.39
CA ASP A 30 -4.59 -5.46 -5.05
C ASP A 30 -3.53 -4.91 -4.10
N LEU A 31 -2.25 -4.90 -4.51
CA LEU A 31 -1.17 -4.31 -3.70
C LEU A 31 -1.43 -2.84 -3.39
N PHE A 32 -1.89 -2.06 -4.38
CA PHE A 32 -2.21 -0.65 -4.16
C PHE A 32 -3.38 -0.48 -3.18
N LEU A 33 -4.45 -1.26 -3.35
CA LEU A 33 -5.63 -1.20 -2.49
C LEU A 33 -5.33 -1.64 -1.05
N ILE A 34 -4.52 -2.69 -0.88
CA ILE A 34 -4.05 -3.15 0.43
C ILE A 34 -3.19 -2.04 1.07
N ALA A 35 -2.24 -1.47 0.34
CA ALA A 35 -1.37 -0.40 0.83
C ALA A 35 -2.16 0.85 1.23
N LYS A 36 -3.14 1.26 0.42
CA LYS A 36 -4.02 2.40 0.69
C LYS A 36 -4.88 2.16 1.93
N SER A 37 -5.43 0.96 2.06
CA SER A 37 -6.20 0.56 3.24
C SER A 37 -5.35 0.60 4.50
N ALA A 38 -4.11 0.09 4.42
CA ALA A 38 -3.16 0.14 5.52
C ALA A 38 -2.81 1.58 5.92
N LEU A 39 -2.58 2.48 4.95
CA LEU A 39 -2.30 3.89 5.23
C LEU A 39 -3.45 4.57 5.98
N ASN A 40 -4.69 4.34 5.55
CA ASN A 40 -5.88 4.93 6.19
C ASN A 40 -6.06 4.48 7.64
N ILE A 41 -5.83 3.19 7.91
CA ILE A 41 -5.92 2.65 9.27
C ILE A 41 -4.75 3.17 10.12
N ALA A 42 -3.54 3.26 9.56
CA ALA A 42 -2.39 3.85 10.25
C ALA A 42 -2.63 5.31 10.64
N TYR A 43 -3.22 6.11 9.74
CA TYR A 43 -3.64 7.47 10.05
C TYR A 43 -4.63 7.51 11.21
N THR A 44 -5.63 6.62 11.18
CA THR A 44 -6.65 6.51 12.24
C THR A 44 -6.04 6.19 13.61
N LEU A 45 -4.99 5.36 13.66
CA LEU A 45 -4.27 5.04 14.91
C LEU A 45 -3.40 6.18 15.44
N THR A 46 -3.00 7.11 14.56
CA THR A 46 -2.22 8.30 14.94
C THR A 46 -3.11 9.41 15.50
N GLU A 47 -4.31 9.61 14.93
CA GLU A 47 -5.21 10.72 15.28
C GLU A 47 -6.22 10.40 16.40
N ASN A 48 -6.60 9.12 16.58
CA ASN A 48 -7.60 8.71 17.57
C ASN A 48 -6.98 8.00 18.77
N THR A 49 -7.78 7.81 19.83
CA THR A 49 -7.45 6.86 20.90
C THR A 49 -7.10 5.49 20.33
N PHE A 50 -5.98 4.95 20.81
CA PHE A 50 -5.43 3.68 20.36
C PHE A 50 -6.50 2.58 20.35
N ASN A 51 -6.61 1.87 19.22
CA ASN A 51 -7.58 0.81 19.01
C ASN A 51 -6.88 -0.48 18.57
N HIS A 52 -6.97 -1.52 19.42
CA HIS A 52 -6.32 -2.81 19.15
C HIS A 52 -6.84 -3.48 17.87
N ALA A 53 -8.13 -3.34 17.52
CA ALA A 53 -8.68 -3.95 16.31
C ALA A 53 -8.08 -3.33 15.04
N HIS A 54 -7.83 -2.02 15.05
CA HIS A 54 -7.14 -1.34 13.94
C HIS A 54 -5.68 -1.82 13.80
N LEU A 55 -4.97 -1.99 14.92
CA LEU A 55 -3.61 -2.51 14.89
C LEU A 55 -3.56 -3.96 14.40
N GLU A 56 -4.51 -4.79 14.81
CA GLU A 56 -4.63 -6.17 14.32
C GLU A 56 -4.91 -6.20 12.81
N CYS A 57 -5.81 -5.33 12.33
CA CYS A 57 -6.09 -5.18 10.92
C CYS A 57 -4.84 -4.78 10.11
N LEU A 58 -4.04 -3.82 10.61
CA LEU A 58 -2.76 -3.48 9.97
C LEU A 58 -1.81 -4.66 9.88
N ASN A 59 -1.76 -5.51 10.91
CA ASN A 59 -0.92 -6.70 10.89
C ASN A 59 -1.37 -7.69 9.80
N TYR A 60 -2.68 -7.89 9.61
CA TYR A 60 -3.20 -8.72 8.52
C TYR A 60 -2.88 -8.11 7.14
N LEU A 61 -3.06 -6.81 6.95
CA LEU A 61 -2.74 -6.12 5.70
C LEU A 61 -1.24 -6.19 5.38
N ASN A 62 -0.38 -6.01 6.39
CA ASN A 62 1.07 -6.18 6.23
C ASN A 62 1.44 -7.61 5.79
N LYS A 63 0.82 -8.63 6.41
CA LYS A 63 1.03 -10.04 6.01
C LYS A 63 0.55 -10.30 4.59
N ALA A 64 -0.55 -9.70 4.17
CA ALA A 64 -1.05 -9.80 2.80
C ALA A 64 -0.02 -9.23 1.82
N LEU A 65 0.47 -8.00 2.04
CA LEU A 65 1.53 -7.40 1.20
C LEU A 65 2.78 -8.27 1.13
N VAL A 66 3.27 -8.78 2.25
CA VAL A 66 4.45 -9.68 2.28
C VAL A 66 4.21 -10.94 1.45
N THR A 67 2.99 -11.48 1.48
CA THR A 67 2.62 -12.70 0.76
C THR A 67 2.53 -12.44 -0.74
N GLU A 68 1.79 -11.41 -1.14
CA GLU A 68 1.62 -11.03 -2.54
C GLU A 68 2.96 -10.66 -3.19
N LEU A 69 3.81 -9.89 -2.50
CA LEU A 69 5.14 -9.52 -3.01
C LEU A 69 6.06 -10.72 -3.24
N LYS A 70 5.93 -11.79 -2.44
CA LYS A 70 6.70 -13.03 -2.65
C LYS A 70 6.27 -13.81 -3.89
N MET A 71 5.01 -13.64 -4.32
CA MET A 71 4.46 -14.32 -5.50
C MET A 71 4.91 -13.66 -6.81
N ILE A 72 5.35 -12.41 -6.75
CA ILE A 72 5.83 -11.65 -7.92
C ILE A 72 7.24 -12.11 -8.32
N LYS A 73 7.37 -12.58 -9.55
CA LYS A 73 8.64 -13.08 -10.12
C LYS A 73 9.53 -11.97 -10.69
N VAL A 74 8.96 -10.81 -11.05
CA VAL A 74 9.68 -9.67 -11.65
C VAL A 74 9.87 -8.58 -10.60
N LYS A 75 10.98 -8.66 -9.84
CA LYS A 75 11.19 -7.84 -8.64
C LYS A 75 11.47 -6.35 -8.89
N THR A 76 12.03 -6.01 -10.05
CA THR A 76 12.53 -4.66 -10.36
C THR A 76 11.45 -3.58 -10.32
N ASP A 77 10.19 -3.94 -10.53
CA ASP A 77 9.08 -2.98 -10.59
C ASP A 77 8.34 -2.79 -9.26
N TYR A 78 8.65 -3.60 -8.24
CA TYR A 78 7.90 -3.62 -6.97
C TYR A 78 8.74 -3.22 -5.74
N TYR A 79 9.96 -2.70 -5.95
CA TYR A 79 10.82 -2.23 -4.87
C TYR A 79 10.15 -1.15 -3.97
N ALA A 80 9.31 -0.31 -4.56
CA ALA A 80 8.53 0.69 -3.80
C ALA A 80 7.55 0.01 -2.82
N TYR A 81 6.90 -1.08 -3.23
CA TYR A 81 6.02 -1.86 -2.37
C TYR A 81 6.79 -2.62 -1.28
N GLU A 82 7.99 -3.14 -1.57
CA GLU A 82 8.85 -3.74 -0.55
C GLU A 82 9.22 -2.70 0.54
N THR A 83 9.59 -1.49 0.11
CA THR A 83 9.92 -0.38 1.00
C THR A 83 8.72 0.03 1.86
N PHE A 84 7.54 0.21 1.25
CA PHE A 84 6.31 0.50 1.97
C PHE A 84 5.97 -0.60 2.99
N THR A 85 6.05 -1.86 2.58
CA THR A 85 5.76 -3.02 3.44
C THR A 85 6.70 -3.07 4.65
N TYR A 86 7.99 -2.78 4.46
CA TYR A 86 8.94 -2.67 5.56
C TYR A 86 8.59 -1.53 6.53
N LYS A 87 8.26 -0.35 6.01
CA LYS A 87 7.84 0.80 6.84
C LYS A 87 6.54 0.51 7.60
N LEU A 88 5.59 -0.17 6.96
CA LEU A 88 4.34 -0.59 7.59
C LEU A 88 4.62 -1.60 8.72
N SER A 89 5.48 -2.58 8.49
CA SER A 89 5.88 -3.54 9.53
C SER A 89 6.52 -2.83 10.74
N ASN A 90 7.36 -1.82 10.51
CA ASN A 90 7.95 -1.03 11.59
C ASN A 90 6.89 -0.23 12.35
N PHE A 91 5.95 0.39 11.64
CA PHE A 91 4.82 1.09 12.26
C PHE A 91 4.02 0.14 13.16
N VAL A 92 3.63 -1.03 12.66
CA VAL A 92 2.90 -2.05 13.43
C VAL A 92 3.69 -2.50 14.67
N ASN A 93 4.98 -2.78 14.53
CA ASN A 93 5.83 -3.22 15.63
C ASN A 93 5.89 -2.18 16.76
N ILE A 94 6.03 -0.90 16.41
CA ILE A 94 6.13 0.17 17.40
C ILE A 94 4.80 0.38 18.11
N PHE A 95 3.69 0.45 17.36
CA PHE A 95 2.36 0.59 17.95
C PHE A 95 1.92 -0.65 18.77
N SER A 96 2.50 -1.83 18.50
CA SER A 96 2.30 -3.04 19.31
C SER A 96 3.05 -3.01 20.64
N GLN A 97 4.15 -2.25 20.72
CA GLN A 97 4.92 -2.08 21.95
C GLN A 97 4.39 -0.91 22.79
N ASP A 98 3.75 0.07 22.14
CA ASP A 98 3.45 1.38 22.72
C ASP A 98 1.98 1.53 23.17
N TRP A 99 1.42 0.49 23.82
CA TRP A 99 0.00 0.27 24.22
C TRP A 99 -0.78 1.51 24.69
N GLY A 100 -1.08 2.45 23.78
CA GLY A 100 -1.75 3.70 24.09
C GLY A 100 -0.90 4.74 24.84
N GLN A 101 0.44 4.67 24.87
CA GLN A 101 1.22 5.76 25.45
C GLN A 101 1.13 7.03 24.58
N SER A 102 1.11 8.19 25.23
CA SER A 102 0.88 9.51 24.63
C SER A 102 2.17 10.12 24.08
N PHE A 103 2.83 9.44 23.13
CA PHE A 103 3.95 10.02 22.40
C PHE A 103 3.51 10.49 21.00
N ASP A 104 2.57 11.43 20.96
CA ASP A 104 1.92 11.89 19.73
C ASP A 104 2.93 12.29 18.65
N GLN A 105 4.02 12.96 19.04
CA GLN A 105 5.08 13.37 18.12
C GLN A 105 5.78 12.18 17.44
N LYS A 106 6.07 11.09 18.17
CA LYS A 106 6.67 9.89 17.58
C LYS A 106 5.69 9.16 16.65
N LYS A 107 4.41 9.09 17.02
CA LYS A 107 3.37 8.48 16.17
C LYS A 107 3.25 9.21 14.84
N VAL A 108 3.27 10.54 14.87
CA VAL A 108 3.27 11.39 13.67
C VAL A 108 4.53 11.17 12.83
N GLU A 109 5.71 11.08 13.43
CA GLU A 109 6.96 10.80 12.71
C GLU A 109 6.94 9.44 11.99
N PHE A 110 6.47 8.38 12.66
CA PHE A 110 6.34 7.06 12.05
C PHE A 110 5.28 7.02 10.95
N PHE A 111 4.16 7.71 11.15
CA PHE A 111 3.14 7.87 10.12
C PHE A 111 3.68 8.63 8.90
N GLN A 112 4.44 9.72 9.11
CA GLN A 112 5.00 10.52 8.02
C GLN A 112 5.98 9.68 7.19
N ALA A 113 6.83 8.89 7.83
CA ALA A 113 7.74 7.97 7.13
C ALA A 113 6.99 6.90 6.30
N LEU A 114 5.83 6.43 6.79
CA LEU A 114 4.96 5.50 6.06
C LEU A 114 4.27 6.19 4.88
N LEU A 115 3.76 7.41 5.08
CA LEU A 115 3.12 8.23 4.06
C LEU A 115 4.09 8.58 2.92
N ASP A 116 5.33 8.92 3.26
CA ASP A 116 6.36 9.21 2.26
C ASP A 116 6.69 7.98 1.42
N ALA A 117 6.75 6.79 2.02
CA ALA A 117 6.89 5.54 1.28
C ALA A 117 5.67 5.24 0.40
N PHE A 118 4.45 5.52 0.89
CA PHE A 118 3.22 5.35 0.10
C PHE A 118 3.20 6.24 -1.14
N ARG A 119 3.67 7.49 -1.03
CA ARG A 119 3.74 8.44 -2.15
C ARG A 119 4.71 8.00 -3.26
N GLN A 120 5.64 7.09 -2.97
CA GLN A 120 6.53 6.50 -3.97
C GLN A 120 5.92 5.28 -4.64
N LEU A 121 4.76 4.79 -4.20
CA LEU A 121 4.11 3.65 -4.84
C LEU A 121 3.68 4.04 -6.26
N PRO A 122 3.85 3.11 -7.22
CA PRO A 122 3.40 3.35 -8.58
C PRO A 122 1.87 3.47 -8.58
N VAL A 123 1.36 4.60 -9.06
CA VAL A 123 -0.08 4.92 -9.04
C VAL A 123 -0.80 4.02 -10.03
N VAL A 124 -1.75 3.23 -9.54
CA VAL A 124 -2.72 2.52 -10.38
C VAL A 124 -3.79 3.52 -10.79
N ASP A 125 -3.77 3.94 -12.05
CA ASP A 125 -4.87 4.71 -12.62
C ASP A 125 -6.00 3.74 -12.98
N PHE A 126 -7.00 3.70 -12.10
CA PHE A 126 -8.17 2.87 -12.32
C PHE A 126 -8.99 3.38 -13.52
N GLY A 127 -8.94 4.66 -13.89
CA GLY A 127 -9.82 5.23 -14.92
C GLY A 127 -11.33 5.09 -14.61
N ASP A 128 -12.15 5.95 -15.21
CA ASP A 128 -13.61 5.93 -14.96
C ASP A 128 -14.26 4.61 -15.41
N ALA A 129 -13.72 3.98 -16.45
CA ALA A 129 -14.25 2.73 -17.01
C ALA A 129 -14.11 1.54 -16.05
N THR A 130 -12.99 1.44 -15.32
CA THR A 130 -12.73 0.29 -14.42
C THR A 130 -13.52 0.40 -13.13
N LEU A 131 -13.72 1.62 -12.62
CA LEU A 131 -14.61 1.87 -11.49
C LEU A 131 -16.05 1.45 -11.81
N SER A 132 -16.52 1.67 -13.04
CA SER A 132 -17.87 1.24 -13.46
C SER A 132 -18.05 -0.28 -13.49
N THR A 133 -16.98 -1.04 -13.79
CA THR A 133 -17.02 -2.50 -13.87
C THR A 133 -16.92 -3.20 -12.52
N PHE A 134 -16.42 -2.52 -11.48
CA PHE A 134 -16.48 -3.00 -10.10
C PHE A 134 -17.86 -2.78 -9.43
N LEU A 135 -18.71 -1.92 -10.01
CA LEU A 135 -20.01 -1.52 -9.45
C LEU A 135 -21.22 -2.18 -10.13
N THR A 136 -21.00 -3.01 -11.15
CA THR A 136 -22.02 -3.78 -11.89
C THR A 136 -21.78 -5.27 -11.75
#